data_AF-A0A3D4TUH5-F1
#
_entry.id   AF-A0A3D4TUH5-F1
#
_cell.length_a   1.000
_cell.length_b   1.000
_cell.length_c   1.000
_cell.angle_alpha   90.00
_cell.angle_beta   90.00
_cell.angle_gamma   90.00
#
_symmetry.space_group_name_H-M   'P 1'
#
loop_
_entity.id
_entity.type
_entity.pdbx_description
1 polymer ?
#
loop_
_entity_poly.entity_id
_entity_poly.type
_entity_poly.pdbx_seq_one_letter_code
_entity_poly.pdbx_strand_id
1 'polypeptide(L)' 'NHSLFWTVLSANGGAPDDELAAAIDRDLGGFDAFRDAFTKAAQTRFGSGWAWLTCDRDGRLQVESSANQDSPLM' A
#
# COMPACT_ATOMS: atom_id res chain seq x y z
N ASN A 1 -1.77 -0.59 -13.52
CA ASN A 1 -2.55 -0.41 -12.27
C ASN A 1 -3.69 -1.41 -12.15
N HIS A 2 -4.73 -1.37 -13.00
CA HIS A 2 -5.86 -2.31 -12.89
C HIS A 2 -5.51 -3.80 -12.93
N SER A 3 -4.58 -4.23 -13.81
CA SER A 3 -4.16 -5.64 -13.84
C SER A 3 -3.60 -6.14 -12.51
N LEU A 4 -2.90 -5.28 -11.76
CA LEU A 4 -2.44 -5.57 -10.40
C LEU A 4 -3.60 -5.50 -9.40
N PHE A 5 -4.46 -4.48 -9.51
CA PHE A 5 -5.58 -4.27 -8.60
C PHE A 5 -6.47 -5.52 -8.50
N TRP A 6 -6.79 -6.14 -9.63
CA TRP A 6 -7.61 -7.35 -9.64
C TRP A 6 -6.92 -8.56 -9.02
N THR A 7 -5.59 -8.64 -9.06
CA THR A 7 -4.85 -9.77 -8.48
C THR A 7 -4.68 -9.66 -6.97
N VAL A 8 -4.86 -8.47 -6.38
CA VAL A 8 -4.66 -8.23 -4.94
C VAL A 8 -5.97 -8.17 -4.14
N LEU A 9 -7.12 -8.41 -4.78
CA LEU A 9 -8.41 -8.50 -4.10
C LEU A 9 -8.73 -9.94 -3.69
N SER A 10 -9.35 -10.10 -2.53
CA SER A 10 -9.86 -11.38 -2.02
C SER A 10 -11.28 -11.18 -1.48
N ALA A 11 -12.21 -12.05 -1.87
CA ALA A 11 -13.58 -12.02 -1.32
C ALA A 11 -13.64 -12.36 0.17
N ASN A 12 -12.62 -13.06 0.68
CA ASN A 12 -12.54 -13.50 2.07
C ASN A 12 -11.62 -12.60 2.91
N GLY A 13 -10.98 -11.60 2.30
CA GLY A 13 -9.93 -10.82 2.94
C GLY A 13 -8.75 -11.69 3.39
N GLY A 14 -8.03 -11.20 4.40
CA GLY A 14 -6.88 -11.89 5.01
C GLY A 14 -6.09 -10.94 5.92
N ALA A 15 -5.18 -11.54 6.70
CA ALA A 15 -4.11 -10.82 7.38
C ALA A 15 -2.81 -10.97 6.58
N PRO A 16 -1.85 -10.02 6.68
CA PRO A 16 -0.52 -10.21 6.12
C PRO A 16 0.14 -11.47 6.69
N ASP A 17 0.93 -12.15 5.86
CA ASP A 17 1.74 -13.29 6.29
C ASP A 17 2.94 -12.83 7.15
N ASP A 18 3.63 -13.78 7.78
CA ASP A 18 4.63 -13.50 8.82
C ASP A 18 5.73 -12.52 8.36
N GLU A 19 6.23 -12.67 7.13
CA GLU A 19 7.28 -11.80 6.58
C GLU A 19 6.76 -10.38 6.30
N LEU A 20 5.57 -10.26 5.68
CA LEU A 20 4.96 -8.96 5.41
C LEU A 20 4.52 -8.27 6.69
N ALA A 21 3.97 -9.00 7.65
CA ALA A 21 3.58 -8.47 8.96
C ALA A 21 4.79 -7.89 9.70
N ALA A 22 5.90 -8.64 9.75
CA ALA A 22 7.14 -8.16 10.36
C ALA A 22 7.71 -6.92 9.64
N ALA A 23 7.62 -6.86 8.30
CA ALA A 23 8.04 -5.69 7.55
C ALA A 23 7.15 -4.47 7.81
N ILE A 24 5.83 -4.65 7.93
CA ILE A 24 4.87 -3.60 8.30
C ILE A 24 5.18 -3.08 9.72
N ASP A 25 5.45 -3.97 10.67
CA ASP A 25 5.82 -3.58 12.04
C ASP A 25 7.12 -2.77 12.06
N ARG A 26 8.14 -3.24 11.33
CA ARG A 26 9.46 -2.60 11.24
C ARG A 26 9.41 -1.21 10.62
N ASP A 27 8.73 -1.08 9.48
CA ASP A 27 8.86 0.12 8.63
C ASP A 27 7.72 1.12 8.82
N LEU A 28 6.54 0.64 9.17
CA LEU A 28 5.31 1.44 9.21
C LEU A 28 4.76 1.60 10.63
N GLY A 29 5.41 1.01 11.63
CA GLY A 29 5.04 1.15 13.04
C GLY A 29 3.84 0.28 13.45
N GLY A 30 3.58 -0.79 12.70
CA GLY A 30 2.52 -1.75 12.99
C GLY A 30 1.31 -1.64 12.08
N PHE A 31 0.49 -2.70 12.07
CA PHE A 31 -0.64 -2.82 11.14
C PHE A 31 -1.68 -1.70 11.27
N ASP A 32 -2.00 -1.27 12.50
CA ASP A 32 -2.94 -0.16 12.72
C ASP A 32 -2.37 1.17 12.20
N ALA A 33 -1.10 1.44 12.47
CA ALA A 33 -0.43 2.64 11.96
C ALA A 33 -0.35 2.65 10.43
N PHE A 34 -0.04 1.49 9.83
CA PHE A 34 -0.10 1.30 8.38
C PHE A 34 -1.51 1.54 7.83
N ARG A 35 -2.54 0.93 8.40
CA ARG A 35 -3.94 1.10 7.94
C ARG A 35 -4.33 2.57 7.97
N ASP A 36 -3.98 3.29 9.04
CA ASP A 36 -4.31 4.70 9.19
C ASP A 36 -3.56 5.56 8.16
N ALA A 37 -2.26 5.31 7.94
CA ALA A 37 -1.45 5.99 6.94
C ALA A 37 -1.95 5.74 5.51
N PHE A 38 -2.26 4.48 5.17
CA PHE A 38 -2.77 4.07 3.86
C PHE A 38 -4.16 4.67 3.60
N THR A 39 -5.05 4.61 4.59
CA THR A 39 -6.39 5.21 4.51
C THR A 39 -6.28 6.71 4.28
N LYS A 40 -5.39 7.40 4.99
CA LYS A 40 -5.15 8.84 4.80
C LYS A 40 -4.62 9.13 3.40
N ALA A 41 -3.65 8.37 2.89
CA ALA A 41 -3.13 8.55 1.53
C ALA A 41 -4.22 8.38 0.47
N ALA A 42 -5.10 7.38 0.64
CA ALA A 42 -6.25 7.16 -0.24
C ALA A 42 -7.30 8.28 -0.17
N GLN A 43 -7.63 8.75 1.04
CA GLN A 43 -8.64 9.81 1.26
C GLN A 43 -8.17 11.19 0.80
N THR A 44 -6.88 11.48 0.94
CA THR A 44 -6.31 12.81 0.66
C THR A 44 -5.84 12.98 -0.78
N ARG A 45 -5.83 11.92 -1.59
CA ARG A 45 -5.59 12.02 -3.03
C ARG A 45 -6.69 12.87 -3.68
N PHE A 46 -6.35 14.11 -4.02
CA PHE A 46 -7.25 15.03 -4.70
C PHE A 46 -7.36 14.68 -6.18
N GLY A 47 -8.59 14.58 -6.68
CA GLY A 47 -8.87 14.10 -8.04
C GLY A 47 -8.66 12.59 -8.19
N SER A 48 -8.54 12.12 -9.43
CA SER A 48 -8.31 10.70 -9.71
C SER A 48 -6.90 10.27 -9.33
N GLY A 49 -6.74 9.06 -8.81
CA GLY A 49 -5.44 8.51 -8.46
C GLY A 49 -5.51 7.19 -7.71
N TRP A 50 -4.38 6.81 -7.12
CA TRP A 50 -4.17 5.55 -6.41
C TRP A 50 -3.41 5.77 -5.11
N ALA A 51 -3.65 4.91 -4.11
CA ALA A 51 -2.80 4.76 -2.93
C ALA A 51 -2.07 3.41 -2.99
N TRP A 52 -0.82 3.40 -2.53
CA TRP A 52 0.09 2.28 -2.71
C TRP A 52 0.79 1.93 -1.40
N LEU A 53 0.99 0.63 -1.20
CA LEU A 53 2.02 0.09 -0.33
C LEU A 53 3.14 -0.36 -1.27
N THR A 54 4.31 0.24 -1.16
CA THR A 54 5.46 -0.03 -2.03
C THR A 54 6.64 -0.56 -1.24
N CYS A 55 7.58 -1.15 -1.95
CA CYS A 55 8.84 -1.64 -1.40
C CYS A 55 9.98 -1.02 -2.21
N ASP A 56 10.94 -0.38 -1.54
CA ASP A 56 12.10 0.20 -2.20
C ASP A 56 13.17 -0.85 -2.51
N ARG A 57 14.29 -0.41 -3.10
CA ARG A 57 15.39 -1.30 -3.50
C ARG A 57 16.08 -1.98 -2.33
N ASP A 58 15.95 -1.44 -1.12
CA ASP A 58 16.53 -1.98 0.11
C ASP A 58 15.54 -2.89 0.86
N GLY A 59 14.35 -3.12 0.29
CA GLY A 59 13.34 -3.98 0.89
C GLY A 59 12.49 -3.28 1.96
N ARG A 60 12.46 -1.94 2.00
CA ARG A 60 11.67 -1.20 2.99
C ARG A 60 10.31 -0.77 2.45
N LEU A 61 9.29 -0.93 3.30
CA LEU A 61 7.91 -0.59 2.97
C LEU A 61 7.63 0.90 3.12
N GLN A 62 6.83 1.44 2.19
CA GLN A 62 6.40 2.84 2.20
C GLN A 62 4.93 2.97 1.77
N VAL A 63 4.27 4.02 2.25
CA VAL A 63 2.92 4.39 1.81
C VAL A 63 3.02 5.65 0.96
N GLU A 64 2.52 5.59 -0.27
CA GLU A 64 2.49 6.74 -1.18
C GLU A 64 1.20 6.79 -2.00
N SER A 65 1.03 7.84 -2.79
CA SER A 65 -0.09 7.95 -3.72
C SER A 65 0.35 8.57 -5.04
N SER A 66 -0.33 8.21 -6.13
CA SER A 66 -0.07 8.73 -7.47
C SER A 66 -1.32 9.36 -8.07
N ALA A 67 -1.15 10.30 -8.99
CA ALA A 67 -2.26 10.93 -9.71
C ALA A 67 -2.64 10.09 -10.94
N ASN A 68 -3.92 10.13 -11.32
CA ASN A 68 -4.42 9.50 -12.54
C ASN A 68 -4.04 8.01 -12.66
N GLN A 69 -3.28 7.64 -13.69
CA GLN A 69 -2.80 6.27 -13.93
C GLN A 69 -1.28 6.13 -13.72
N ASP A 70 -0.66 7.14 -13.11
CA ASP A 70 0.74 7.09 -12.72
C ASP A 70 0.94 5.90 -11.75
N SER A 71 2.12 5.30 -11.76
CA SER A 71 2.46 4.18 -10.90
C SER A 71 3.80 4.40 -10.18
N PRO A 72 4.01 3.78 -9.00
CA PRO A 72 5.29 3.78 -8.29
C PRO A 72 6.51 3.29 -9.08
N LEU A 73 6.28 2.61 -10.21
CA LEU A 73 7.34 2.02 -11.04
C LEU A 73 7.85 2.97 -12.14
N MET A 74 7.34 4.21 -12.18
CA MET A 74 7.80 5.23 -13.14
C MET A 74 9.07 5.94 -12.68
#